data_AF-A0A3B9ZTW8-F1
#
_entry.id   AF-A0A3B9ZTW8-F1
#
_cell.length_a   1.000
_cell.length_b   1.000
_cell.length_c   1.000
_cell.angle_alpha   90.00
_cell.angle_beta   90.00
_cell.angle_gamma   90.00
#
_symmetry.space_group_name_H-M   'P 1'
#
loop_
_entity.id
_entity.type
_entity.pdbx_description
1 polymer ?
#
loop_
_entity_poly.entity_id
_entity_poly.type
_entity_poly.pdbx_seq_one_letter_code
_entity_poly.pdbx_strand_id
1 'polypeptide(L)'
;ENADHILRFLRQDNADIICLQEVRLNKRQIFDIKDTQLPQISHMQLAHNGDAGGLLTMTRYPILKMDEIRFENSGNMIMYADILMNTDTVRVYNCHLQSYRLGEAEIQSIDSMEFNTQPKTKRKVMELSLKFRDAVIKRAGQSETLRRSINKSPYPVIVCGDFNDTPVSYTH
;
A
#
# COMPACT_ATOMS: atom_id res chain seq x y z
N GLU A 1 15.62 5.81 13.93
CA GLU A 1 16.47 5.92 12.72
C GLU A 1 15.63 5.99 11.43
N ASN A 2 14.85 4.99 11.03
CA ASN A 2 14.14 5.05 9.74
C ASN A 2 13.07 6.16 9.62
N ALA A 3 12.29 6.44 10.67
CA ALA A 3 11.22 7.44 10.62
C ALA A 3 11.74 8.86 10.32
N ASP A 4 12.87 9.26 10.93
CA ASP A 4 13.44 10.61 10.74
C ASP A 4 14.05 10.80 9.34
N HIS A 5 14.52 9.72 8.71
CA HIS A 5 14.96 9.73 7.31
C HIS A 5 13.76 9.88 6.36
N ILE A 6 12.68 9.14 6.59
CA ILE A 6 11.44 9.25 5.81
C ILE A 6 10.85 10.67 5.94
N LEU A 7 10.77 11.20 7.16
CA LEU A 7 10.24 12.56 7.38
C LEU A 7 11.10 13.62 6.71
N ARG A 8 12.44 13.50 6.74
CA ARG A 8 13.33 14.42 6.02
C ARG A 8 13.13 14.35 4.51
N PHE A 9 13.00 13.14 3.96
CA PHE A 9 12.72 12.95 2.53
C PHE A 9 11.39 13.61 2.14
N LEU A 10 10.31 13.34 2.88
CA LEU A 10 8.99 13.94 2.62
C LEU A 10 8.99 15.47 2.72
N ARG A 11 9.81 16.05 3.60
CA ARG A 11 9.98 17.52 3.68
C ARG A 11 10.69 18.10 2.47
N GLN A 12 11.70 17.42 1.95
CA GLN A 12 12.47 17.89 0.79
C GLN A 12 11.65 17.85 -0.50
N ASP A 13 10.79 16.83 -0.65
CA ASP A 13 9.97 16.63 -1.84
C ASP A 13 8.83 17.68 -1.97
N ASN A 14 8.40 18.28 -0.85
CA ASN A 14 7.33 19.29 -0.80
C ASN A 14 6.01 18.83 -1.47
N ALA A 15 5.71 17.53 -1.39
CA ALA A 15 4.53 16.94 -2.00
C ALA A 15 3.22 17.56 -1.47
N ASP A 16 2.26 17.71 -2.38
CA ASP A 16 0.91 18.17 -2.06
C ASP A 16 0.04 17.07 -1.43
N ILE A 17 0.25 15.83 -1.87
CA ILE A 17 -0.48 14.63 -1.46
C ILE A 17 0.56 13.54 -1.20
N ILE A 18 0.48 12.89 -0.05
CA ILE A 18 1.41 11.84 0.38
C ILE A 18 0.58 10.60 0.76
N CYS A 19 0.93 9.45 0.19
CA CYS A 19 0.30 8.17 0.45
C CYS A 19 1.32 7.18 1.02
N LEU A 20 1.15 6.78 2.27
CA LEU A 20 2.02 5.82 2.96
C LEU A 20 1.27 4.51 3.22
N GLN A 21 2.00 3.41 3.12
CA GLN A 21 1.57 2.06 3.46
C GLN A 21 2.32 1.57 4.71
N GLU A 22 1.86 0.47 5.30
CA GLU A 22 2.44 -0.16 6.49
C GLU A 22 2.64 0.78 7.70
N VAL A 23 1.83 1.83 7.79
CA VAL A 23 1.92 2.79 8.90
C VAL A 23 1.47 2.11 10.18
N ARG A 24 2.41 1.90 11.10
CA ARG A 24 2.13 1.33 12.43
C ARG A 24 2.02 2.45 13.44
N LEU A 25 0.84 2.60 14.02
CA LEU A 25 0.67 3.44 15.19
C LEU A 25 0.92 2.64 16.44
N ASN A 26 2.01 2.95 17.14
CA ASN A 26 2.07 2.60 18.56
C ASN A 26 0.95 3.38 19.25
N LYS A 27 0.13 2.70 20.08
CA LYS A 27 -1.13 3.14 20.73
C LYS A 27 -1.11 4.49 21.50
N ARG A 28 -0.08 5.32 21.38
CA ARG A 28 0.09 6.62 22.07
C ARG A 28 0.38 7.81 21.16
N GLN A 29 0.63 7.61 19.87
CA GLN A 29 0.75 8.71 18.93
C GLN A 29 -0.36 8.56 17.90
N ILE A 30 -1.47 9.22 18.15
CA ILE A 30 -2.28 9.70 17.04
C ILE A 30 -1.30 10.53 16.21
N PHE A 31 -1.09 10.21 14.93
CA PHE A 31 -0.39 11.13 14.04
C PHE A 31 -1.20 12.44 14.07
N ASP A 32 -0.86 13.35 14.98
CA ASP A 32 -1.35 14.71 14.89
C ASP A 32 -0.63 15.31 13.70
N ILE A 33 -1.39 15.96 12.81
CA ILE A 33 -0.84 16.70 11.67
C ILE A 33 0.29 17.64 12.15
N LYS A 34 0.16 18.18 13.36
CA LYS A 34 1.16 19.03 14.01
C LYS A 34 2.49 18.32 14.29
N ASP A 35 2.46 17.02 14.57
CA ASP A 35 3.64 16.23 14.89
C ASP A 35 4.38 15.72 13.63
N THR A 36 3.72 15.78 12.47
CA THR A 36 4.33 15.36 11.19
C THR A 36 5.50 16.24 10.77
N GLN A 37 5.58 17.48 11.28
CA GLN A 37 6.56 18.49 10.86
C GLN A 37 6.56 18.69 9.32
N LEU A 38 5.41 18.48 8.68
CA LEU A 38 5.16 18.75 7.27
C LEU A 38 4.24 19.97 7.18
N PRO A 39 4.78 21.20 7.19
CA PRO A 39 4.00 22.43 7.38
C PRO A 39 2.95 22.68 6.28
N GLN A 40 3.13 22.08 5.10
CA GLN A 40 2.18 22.16 4.00
C GLN A 40 0.95 21.26 4.20
N ILE A 41 1.06 20.20 4.99
CA ILE A 41 -0.03 19.23 5.18
C ILE A 41 -1.01 19.77 6.22
N SER A 42 -2.28 19.78 5.87
CA SER A 42 -3.38 20.33 6.68
C SER A 42 -4.48 19.31 6.95
N HIS A 43 -4.51 18.21 6.19
CA HIS A 43 -5.49 17.14 6.33
C HIS A 43 -4.81 15.77 6.24
N MET A 44 -5.35 14.80 6.96
CA MET A 44 -4.92 13.41 6.88
C MET A 44 -6.06 12.44 7.12
N GLN A 45 -5.90 11.23 6.59
CA GLN A 45 -6.76 10.09 6.85
C GLN A 45 -5.92 8.85 7.10
N LEU A 46 -6.27 8.12 8.15
CA LEU A 46 -5.63 6.87 8.53
C LEU A 46 -6.66 5.73 8.54
N ALA A 47 -6.35 4.66 7.80
CA ALA A 47 -7.05 3.39 7.87
C ALA A 47 -6.12 2.34 8.49
N HIS A 48 -6.53 1.68 9.58
CA HIS A 48 -5.67 0.76 10.32
C HIS A 48 -6.30 -0.63 10.49
N ASN A 49 -5.44 -1.66 10.62
CA ASN A 49 -5.80 -3.07 10.78
C ASN A 49 -5.03 -3.70 11.97
N GLY A 50 -5.23 -3.16 13.18
CA GLY A 50 -4.53 -3.62 14.38
C GLY A 50 -3.02 -3.69 14.17
N ASP A 51 -2.38 -4.78 14.57
CA ASP A 51 -0.92 -4.89 14.51
C ASP A 51 -0.35 -5.02 13.07
N ALA A 52 -1.19 -5.18 12.05
CA ALA A 52 -0.77 -5.37 10.66
C ALA A 52 -0.33 -4.06 9.96
N GLY A 53 -0.44 -2.90 10.61
CA GLY A 53 -0.18 -1.60 9.99
C GLY A 53 -1.42 -1.03 9.29
N GLY A 54 -1.23 0.08 8.58
CA GLY A 54 -2.32 0.86 7.99
C GLY A 54 -1.90 1.69 6.78
N LEU A 55 -2.91 2.30 6.15
CA LEU A 55 -2.74 3.30 5.11
C LEU A 55 -2.89 4.70 5.70
N LEU A 56 -2.02 5.61 5.29
CA LEU A 56 -2.10 7.03 5.62
C LEU A 56 -2.10 7.85 4.33
N THR A 57 -3.12 8.67 4.13
CA THR A 57 -3.14 9.70 3.08
C THR A 57 -3.09 11.06 3.76
N MET A 58 -2.10 11.88 3.41
CA MET A 58 -1.92 13.24 3.88
C MET A 58 -2.03 14.19 2.69
N THR A 59 -2.61 15.37 2.90
CA THR A 59 -2.75 16.36 1.83
C THR A 59 -2.80 17.79 2.40
N ARG A 60 -2.38 18.76 1.58
CA ARG A 60 -2.57 20.20 1.86
C ARG A 60 -3.97 20.71 1.51
N TYR A 61 -4.72 19.94 0.74
CA TYR A 61 -6.03 20.31 0.20
C TYR A 61 -7.17 19.73 1.04
N PRO A 62 -8.35 20.39 1.12
CA PRO A 62 -9.49 19.88 1.86
C PRO A 62 -9.95 18.51 1.38
N ILE A 63 -10.21 17.60 2.32
CA ILE A 63 -10.82 16.30 2.05
C ILE A 63 -12.34 16.46 2.16
N LEU A 64 -13.05 16.19 1.06
CA LEU A 64 -14.52 16.26 0.99
C LEU A 64 -15.17 14.95 1.44
N LYS A 65 -14.56 13.82 1.05
CA LYS A 65 -15.02 12.47 1.38
C LYS A 65 -13.83 11.54 1.47
N MET A 66 -13.98 10.50 2.28
CA MET A 66 -13.03 9.41 2.41
C MET A 66 -13.78 8.10 2.58
N ASP A 67 -13.16 7.00 2.17
CA ASP A 67 -13.70 5.66 2.34
C ASP A 67 -12.61 4.59 2.20
N GLU A 68 -12.94 3.37 2.62
CA GLU A 68 -12.02 2.25 2.66
C GLU A 68 -12.60 1.03 1.92
N ILE A 69 -11.73 0.32 1.21
CA ILE A 69 -12.05 -0.97 0.59
C ILE A 69 -11.19 -2.02 1.31
N ARG A 70 -11.84 -2.74 2.22
CA ARG A 70 -11.21 -3.81 3.01
C ARG A 70 -11.41 -5.16 2.34
N PHE A 71 -10.34 -5.94 2.25
CA PHE A 71 -10.39 -7.29 1.71
C PHE A 71 -10.61 -8.30 2.84
N GLU A 72 -11.48 -9.29 2.59
CA GLU A 72 -11.77 -10.34 3.56
C GLU A 72 -10.48 -11.10 3.94
N ASN A 73 -10.31 -11.36 5.24
CA ASN A 73 -9.15 -12.10 5.78
C ASN A 73 -7.79 -11.54 5.35
N SER A 74 -7.68 -10.22 5.17
CA SER A 74 -6.43 -9.57 4.78
C SER A 74 -6.14 -8.29 5.57
N GLY A 75 -4.85 -8.09 5.90
CA GLY A 75 -4.34 -6.82 6.41
C GLY A 75 -4.21 -5.76 5.31
N ASN A 76 -4.12 -6.19 4.04
CA ASN A 76 -4.07 -5.33 2.87
C ASN A 76 -5.42 -4.64 2.64
N MET A 77 -5.39 -3.40 2.15
CA MET A 77 -6.59 -2.61 1.88
C MET A 77 -6.31 -1.53 0.85
N ILE A 78 -7.37 -0.86 0.40
CA ILE A 78 -7.31 0.37 -0.38
C ILE A 78 -8.08 1.44 0.39
N MET A 79 -7.62 2.68 0.31
CA MET A 79 -8.33 3.85 0.81
C MET A 79 -8.44 4.87 -0.30
N TYR A 80 -9.58 5.56 -0.40
CA TYR A 80 -9.69 6.71 -1.29
C TYR A 80 -10.14 7.97 -0.55
N ALA A 81 -9.69 9.11 -1.06
CA ALA A 81 -10.13 10.43 -0.60
C ALA A 81 -10.52 11.28 -1.82
N ASP A 82 -11.69 11.91 -1.75
CA ASP A 82 -12.12 12.95 -2.67
C ASP A 82 -11.55 14.27 -2.14
N ILE A 83 -10.61 14.84 -2.88
CA ILE A 83 -9.82 16.00 -2.48
C ILE A 83 -10.21 17.19 -3.34
N LEU A 84 -10.53 18.33 -2.71
CA LEU A 84 -10.83 19.57 -3.40
C LEU A 84 -9.54 20.29 -3.78
N MET A 85 -9.13 20.15 -5.05
CA MET A 85 -7.94 20.81 -5.59
C MET A 85 -8.37 22.03 -6.40
N ASN A 86 -8.11 23.23 -5.86
CA ASN A 86 -8.58 24.50 -6.40
C ASN A 86 -10.12 24.53 -6.52
N THR A 87 -10.65 24.42 -7.73
CA THR A 87 -12.10 24.47 -8.03
C THR A 87 -12.68 23.11 -8.44
N ASP A 88 -11.88 22.05 -8.48
CA ASP A 88 -12.31 20.73 -8.93
C ASP A 88 -12.00 19.66 -7.87
N THR A 89 -12.70 18.53 -7.96
CA THR A 89 -12.51 17.39 -7.06
C THR A 89 -11.73 16.29 -7.76
N VAL A 90 -10.68 15.78 -7.11
CA VAL A 90 -9.89 14.64 -7.59
C VAL A 90 -10.00 13.53 -6.57
N ARG A 91 -10.29 12.30 -7.02
CA ARG A 91 -10.26 11.11 -6.17
C ARG A 91 -8.85 10.52 -6.15
N VAL A 92 -8.24 10.43 -4.98
CA VAL A 92 -6.94 9.80 -4.78
C VAL A 92 -7.09 8.46 -4.12
N TYR A 93 -6.61 7.40 -4.76
CA TYR A 93 -6.49 6.06 -4.18
C TYR A 93 -5.08 5.83 -3.62
N ASN A 94 -5.01 5.42 -2.36
CA ASN A 94 -3.84 4.84 -1.72
C ASN A 94 -4.07 3.33 -1.62
N CYS A 95 -3.25 2.56 -2.34
CA CYS A 95 -3.38 1.11 -2.45
C CYS A 95 -2.27 0.41 -1.68
N HIS A 96 -2.59 -0.68 -0.98
CA HIS A 96 -1.62 -1.65 -0.50
C HIS A 96 -2.13 -3.06 -0.79
N LEU A 97 -1.75 -3.62 -1.93
CA LEU A 97 -2.24 -4.92 -2.40
C LEU A 97 -1.37 -6.09 -1.89
N GLN A 98 -1.86 -7.30 -2.10
CA GLN A 98 -1.25 -8.54 -1.61
C GLN A 98 0.21 -8.70 -2.04
N SER A 99 1.12 -8.75 -1.07
CA SER A 99 2.53 -9.14 -1.26
C SER A 99 2.70 -10.67 -1.31
N TYR A 100 3.89 -11.14 -1.68
CA TYR A 100 4.21 -12.57 -1.63
C TYR A 100 4.38 -13.11 -0.21
N ARG A 101 4.49 -12.22 0.80
CA ARG A 101 4.68 -12.55 2.23
C ARG A 101 5.82 -13.55 2.46
N LEU A 102 6.92 -13.40 1.73
CA LEU A 102 8.12 -14.19 1.94
C LEU A 102 8.81 -13.73 3.23
N GLY A 103 8.97 -14.63 4.19
CA GLY A 103 9.75 -14.36 5.39
C GLY A 103 11.26 -14.35 5.13
N GLU A 104 12.05 -13.79 6.04
CA GLU A 104 13.52 -13.74 5.91
C GLU A 104 14.14 -15.12 5.67
N ALA A 105 13.68 -16.15 6.40
CA ALA A 105 14.15 -17.53 6.22
C ALA A 105 13.82 -18.11 4.83
N GLU A 106 12.74 -17.65 4.20
CA GLU A 106 12.37 -18.07 2.86
C GLU A 106 13.22 -17.35 1.82
N ILE A 107 13.47 -16.05 2.00
CA ILE A 107 14.36 -15.25 1.15
C ILE A 107 15.78 -15.81 1.19
N GLN A 108 16.35 -15.97 2.39
CA GLN A 108 17.70 -16.55 2.57
C GLN A 108 17.79 -17.94 1.97
N SER A 109 16.70 -18.72 2.04
CA SER A 109 16.70 -20.03 1.41
C SER A 109 16.60 -19.99 -0.10
N ILE A 110 15.95 -18.99 -0.70
CA ILE A 110 15.93 -18.81 -2.15
C ILE A 110 17.33 -18.42 -2.60
N ASP A 111 17.96 -17.48 -1.91
CA ASP A 111 19.30 -16.98 -2.24
C ASP A 111 20.39 -18.05 -2.13
N SER A 112 20.25 -18.96 -1.16
CA SER A 112 21.19 -20.09 -0.96
C SER A 112 20.76 -21.37 -1.69
N MET A 113 19.66 -21.36 -2.47
CA MET A 113 19.16 -22.57 -3.12
C MET A 113 20.04 -23.00 -4.29
N GLU A 114 20.64 -24.18 -4.19
CA GLU A 114 21.15 -24.87 -5.36
C GLU A 114 20.02 -25.64 -6.05
N PHE A 115 19.65 -25.21 -7.26
CA PHE A 115 18.65 -25.90 -8.07
C PHE A 115 19.17 -27.28 -8.50
N ASN A 116 18.72 -28.31 -7.79
CA ASN A 116 19.06 -29.70 -8.06
C ASN A 116 17.80 -30.60 -8.00
N THR A 117 17.96 -31.87 -8.39
CA THR A 117 16.85 -32.83 -8.44
C THR A 117 16.50 -33.46 -7.10
N GLN A 118 17.13 -33.02 -6.00
CA GLN A 118 16.87 -33.61 -4.69
C GLN A 118 15.40 -33.39 -4.25
N PRO A 119 14.77 -34.38 -3.61
CA PRO A 119 13.37 -34.28 -3.19
C PRO A 119 13.05 -33.07 -2.30
N LYS A 120 13.99 -32.67 -1.43
CA LYS A 120 13.84 -31.50 -0.55
C LYS A 120 13.77 -30.19 -1.34
N THR A 121 14.65 -30.01 -2.32
CA THR A 121 14.66 -28.84 -3.21
C THR A 121 13.36 -28.75 -4.01
N LYS A 122 12.92 -29.86 -4.62
CA LYS A 122 11.67 -29.91 -5.37
C LYS A 122 10.45 -29.54 -4.53
N ARG A 123 10.37 -30.06 -3.30
CA ARG A 123 9.28 -29.73 -2.37
C ARG A 123 9.26 -28.24 -2.04
N LYS A 124 10.42 -27.64 -1.78
CA LYS A 124 10.53 -26.23 -1.44
C LYS A 124 10.14 -25.31 -2.61
N VAL A 125 10.59 -25.64 -3.82
CA VAL A 125 10.18 -24.94 -5.05
C VAL A 125 8.66 -25.03 -5.24
N MET A 126 8.05 -26.20 -4.98
CA MET A 126 6.60 -26.38 -5.06
C MET A 126 5.87 -25.50 -4.03
N GLU A 127 6.29 -25.49 -2.76
CA GLU A 127 5.69 -24.68 -1.70
C GLU A 127 5.77 -23.18 -2.02
N LEU A 128 6.92 -22.71 -2.49
CA LEU A 128 7.08 -21.33 -2.97
C LEU A 128 6.17 -21.03 -4.16
N SER A 129 6.12 -21.92 -5.16
CA SER A 129 5.28 -21.75 -6.36
C SER A 129 3.80 -21.61 -6.00
N LEU A 130 3.32 -22.40 -5.03
CA LEU A 130 1.95 -22.30 -4.53
C LEU A 130 1.70 -20.95 -3.84
N LYS A 131 2.62 -20.46 -3.00
CA LYS A 131 2.53 -19.13 -2.38
C LYS A 131 2.49 -18.01 -3.41
N PHE A 132 3.37 -18.06 -4.42
CA PHE A 132 3.40 -17.10 -5.52
C PHE A 132 2.07 -17.09 -6.27
N ARG A 133 1.57 -18.27 -6.67
CA ARG A 133 0.29 -18.41 -7.36
C ARG A 133 -0.86 -17.82 -6.55
N ASP A 134 -0.96 -18.17 -5.27
CA ASP A 134 -2.04 -17.72 -4.42
C ASP A 134 -1.99 -16.20 -4.18
N ALA A 135 -0.80 -15.61 -4.07
CA ALA A 135 -0.62 -14.17 -3.99
C ALA A 135 -1.08 -13.46 -5.28
N VAL A 136 -0.71 -13.99 -6.46
CA VAL A 136 -1.12 -13.44 -7.77
C VAL A 136 -2.65 -13.48 -7.92
N ILE A 137 -3.29 -14.62 -7.60
CA ILE A 137 -4.75 -14.76 -7.70
C ILE A 137 -5.46 -13.75 -6.79
N LYS A 138 -5.00 -13.61 -5.54
CA LYS A 138 -5.56 -12.63 -4.60
C LYS A 138 -5.39 -11.20 -5.11
N ARG A 139 -4.18 -10.85 -5.57
CA ARG A 139 -3.86 -9.51 -6.10
C ARG A 139 -4.70 -9.17 -7.34
N ALA A 140 -4.98 -10.14 -8.21
CA ALA A 140 -5.85 -9.95 -9.37
C ALA A 140 -7.29 -9.57 -8.93
N GLY A 141 -7.85 -10.28 -7.94
CA GLY A 141 -9.17 -9.95 -7.39
C GLY A 141 -9.23 -8.58 -6.70
N GLN A 142 -8.15 -8.20 -6.02
CA GLN A 142 -8.01 -6.87 -5.41
C GLN A 142 -7.92 -5.76 -6.46
N SER A 143 -7.15 -5.98 -7.52
CA SER A 143 -7.00 -5.05 -8.65
C SER A 143 -8.31 -4.87 -9.41
N GLU A 144 -9.08 -5.95 -9.61
CA GLU A 144 -10.42 -5.87 -10.20
C GLU A 144 -11.39 -5.07 -9.31
N THR A 145 -11.27 -5.22 -7.98
CA THR A 145 -12.07 -4.44 -7.04
C THR A 145 -11.70 -2.95 -7.10
N LEU A 146 -10.42 -2.61 -7.18
CA LEU A 146 -9.93 -1.25 -7.42
C LEU A 146 -10.50 -0.69 -8.73
N ARG A 147 -10.35 -1.42 -9.84
CA ARG A 147 -10.85 -1.01 -11.17
C ARG A 147 -12.34 -0.70 -11.15
N ARG A 148 -13.15 -1.55 -10.51
CA ARG A 148 -14.59 -1.30 -10.36
C ARG A 148 -14.90 -0.06 -9.52
N SER A 149 -14.08 0.25 -8.52
CA SER A 149 -14.22 1.47 -7.73
C SER A 149 -13.85 2.70 -8.56
N ILE A 150 -12.74 2.65 -9.30
CA ILE A 150 -12.30 3.72 -10.22
C ILE A 150 -13.38 4.03 -11.24
N ASN A 151 -13.95 3.01 -11.89
CA ASN A 151 -15.01 3.20 -12.91
C ASN A 151 -16.31 3.80 -12.36
N LYS A 152 -16.53 3.75 -11.05
CA LYS A 152 -17.68 4.38 -10.37
C LYS A 152 -17.37 5.79 -9.89
N SER A 153 -16.12 6.26 -10.01
CA SER A 153 -15.75 7.60 -9.62
C SER A 153 -16.39 8.63 -10.55
N PRO A 154 -17.11 9.63 -10.02
CA PRO A 154 -17.58 10.76 -10.82
C PRO A 154 -16.47 11.79 -11.09
N TYR A 155 -15.29 11.61 -10.50
CA TYR A 155 -14.18 12.55 -10.52
C TYR A 155 -12.97 11.96 -11.25
N PRO A 156 -12.07 12.80 -11.81
CA PRO A 156 -10.73 12.39 -12.20
C PRO A 156 -10.02 11.65 -11.06
N VAL A 157 -9.23 10.63 -11.42
CA VAL A 157 -8.66 9.70 -10.45
C VAL A 157 -7.13 9.71 -10.51
N ILE A 158 -6.49 9.80 -9.34
CA ILE A 158 -5.08 9.48 -9.12
C ILE A 158 -5.04 8.15 -8.37
N VAL A 159 -4.24 7.20 -8.85
CA VAL A 159 -4.05 5.90 -8.19
C VAL A 159 -2.58 5.73 -7.87
N CYS A 160 -2.26 5.49 -6.60
CA CYS A 160 -0.89 5.29 -6.15
C CYS A 160 -0.83 4.32 -4.97
N GLY A 161 0.38 3.93 -4.60
CA GLY A 161 0.66 3.06 -3.46
C GLY A 161 1.42 1.80 -3.87
N ASP A 162 1.45 0.84 -2.97
CA ASP A 162 2.14 -0.43 -3.16
C ASP A 162 1.20 -1.48 -3.76
N PHE A 163 1.33 -1.70 -5.08
CA PHE A 163 0.59 -2.73 -5.79
C PHE A 163 1.20 -4.13 -5.63
N ASN A 164 2.41 -4.22 -5.04
CA ASN A 164 3.18 -5.45 -4.87
C ASN A 164 3.43 -6.23 -6.16
N ASP A 165 3.35 -5.56 -7.31
CA ASP A 165 3.53 -6.18 -8.62
C ASP A 165 4.84 -5.72 -9.26
N THR A 166 5.47 -6.62 -10.01
CA THR A 166 6.68 -6.24 -10.75
C THR A 166 6.29 -5.37 -11.94
N PRO A 167 7.07 -4.33 -12.31
CA PRO A 167 6.74 -3.46 -13.45
C PRO A 167 6.57 -4.19 -14.80
N VAL A 168 6.91 -5.49 -14.88
CA VAL A 168 6.89 -6.33 -16.08
C VAL A 168 5.72 -7.33 -16.09
N SER A 169 4.87 -7.39 -15.05
CA SER A 169 3.82 -8.42 -14.92
C SER A 169 2.40 -7.97 -15.27
N TYR A 170 2.21 -7.16 -16.31
CA TYR A 170 1.06 -7.19 -17.25
C TYR A 170 1.27 -6.14 -18.36
N THR A 171 2.39 -6.21 -19.08
CA THR A 171 2.68 -5.28 -20.18
C THR A 171 2.12 -5.81 -21.51
N HIS A 172 0.97 -5.25 -21.89
CA HIS A 172 0.28 -5.29 -23.21
C HIS A 172 -0.59 -6.51 -23.53
#